data_AF-A0A425C336-F1
#
_entry.id   AF-A0A425C336-F1
#
_cell.length_a   1.000
_cell.length_b   1.000
_cell.length_c   1.000
_cell.angle_alpha   90.00
_cell.angle_beta   90.00
_cell.angle_gamma   90.00
#
_symmetry.space_group_name_H-M   'P 1'
#
loop_
_entity.id
_entity.type
_entity.pdbx_description
1 polymer ?
#
loop_
_entity_poly.entity_id
_entity_poly.type
_entity_poly.pdbx_seq_one_letter_code
_entity_poly.pdbx_strand_id
1 'polypeptide(L)'
;MSDQPRNEALMVNMTNYSLGNYVREMMHVMLEAVLVEQPHDPLEYLINIVRHDPRIDALDRASRYNRMDLRRVATKAKHLRAIYTHEVVAKQGGADVAKDVVVETLLASKRAREVFPRHHSELVQAFQAKEIPVTVTESTFVTKALAVLSSTKRLHMYFLISRVAICSC
;
A
#
# COMPACT_ATOMS: atom_id res chain seq x y z
N MET A 1 29.90 -11.38 11.30
CA MET A 1 28.46 -11.68 11.35
C MET A 1 27.87 -11.19 10.04
N SER A 2 27.33 -12.10 9.22
CA SER A 2 27.04 -11.85 7.80
C SER A 2 25.89 -10.85 7.63
N ASP A 3 26.14 -9.76 6.90
CA ASP A 3 25.13 -8.78 6.45
C ASP A 3 24.18 -9.34 5.37
N GLN A 4 24.34 -10.62 5.04
CA GLN A 4 23.66 -11.32 3.95
C GLN A 4 22.12 -11.28 4.03
N PRO A 5 21.47 -11.58 5.17
CA PRO A 5 20.01 -11.48 5.28
C PRO A 5 19.49 -10.03 5.17
N ARG A 6 20.28 -9.03 5.57
CA ARG A 6 19.91 -7.61 5.43
C ARG A 6 19.96 -7.18 3.95
N ASN A 7 20.97 -7.63 3.22
CA ASN A 7 21.14 -7.32 1.81
C ASN A 7 20.06 -7.99 0.95
N GLU A 8 19.69 -9.23 1.24
CA GLU A 8 18.61 -9.94 0.56
C GLU A 8 17.25 -9.23 0.72
N ALA A 9 16.92 -8.82 1.96
CA ALA A 9 15.70 -8.06 2.22
C ALA A 9 15.67 -6.71 1.47
N LEU A 10 16.82 -6.03 1.39
CA LEU A 10 16.95 -4.79 0.61
C LEU A 10 16.73 -5.05 -0.88
N MET A 11 17.33 -6.10 -1.44
CA MET A 11 17.18 -6.46 -2.86
C MET A 11 15.72 -6.79 -3.22
N VAL A 12 15.02 -7.52 -2.34
CA VAL A 12 13.57 -7.79 -2.50
C VAL A 12 12.78 -6.48 -2.50
N ASN A 13 13.08 -5.57 -1.57
CA ASN A 13 12.40 -4.27 -1.51
C ASN A 13 12.67 -3.40 -2.75
N MET A 14 13.91 -3.37 -3.25
CA MET A 14 14.26 -2.65 -4.47
C MET A 14 13.57 -3.24 -5.70
N THR A 15 13.46 -4.57 -5.76
CA THR A 15 12.75 -5.28 -6.83
C THR A 15 11.26 -4.98 -6.80
N ASN A 16 10.64 -5.02 -5.62
CA ASN A 16 9.22 -4.69 -5.46
C ASN A 16 8.95 -3.22 -5.78
N TYR A 17 9.87 -2.33 -5.41
CA TYR A 17 9.80 -0.93 -5.80
C TYR A 17 9.85 -0.79 -7.32
N SER A 18 10.83 -1.39 -7.99
CA SER A 18 10.98 -1.21 -9.44
C SER A 18 9.78 -1.77 -10.21
N LEU A 19 9.27 -2.93 -9.81
CA LEU A 19 8.06 -3.56 -10.40
C LEU A 19 6.81 -2.72 -10.17
N GLY A 20 6.57 -2.27 -8.93
CA GLY A 20 5.37 -1.47 -8.60
C GLY A 20 5.36 -0.06 -9.22
N ASN A 21 6.52 0.41 -9.68
CA ASN A 21 6.69 1.68 -10.37
C ASN A 21 6.72 1.59 -11.89
N TYR A 22 6.74 0.37 -12.44
CA TYR A 22 7.00 0.19 -13.88
C TYR A 22 8.33 0.80 -14.34
N VAL A 23 9.38 0.78 -13.49
CA VAL A 23 10.67 1.40 -13.81
C VAL A 23 11.28 0.77 -15.06
N ARG A 24 11.14 -0.55 -15.22
CA ARG A 24 11.68 -1.28 -16.38
C ARG A 24 11.01 -0.79 -17.66
N GLU A 25 9.70 -0.65 -17.65
CA GLU A 25 8.89 -0.24 -18.79
C GLU A 25 9.16 1.22 -19.15
N MET A 26 9.28 2.11 -18.15
CA MET A 26 9.68 3.51 -18.37
C MET A 26 11.09 3.59 -19.00
N MET A 27 12.05 2.79 -18.49
CA MET A 27 13.39 2.71 -19.08
C MET A 27 13.38 2.20 -20.51
N HIS A 28 12.52 1.22 -20.82
CA HIS A 28 12.38 0.70 -22.18
C HIS A 28 11.90 1.77 -23.16
N VAL A 29 10.86 2.54 -22.79
CA VAL A 29 10.35 3.66 -23.59
C VAL A 29 11.44 4.71 -23.84
N MET A 30 12.19 5.07 -22.79
CA MET A 30 13.28 6.05 -22.88
C MET A 30 14.42 5.58 -23.79
N LEU A 31 14.85 4.32 -23.65
CA LEU A 31 15.93 3.75 -24.45
C LEU A 31 15.53 3.59 -25.91
N GLU A 32 14.31 3.12 -26.18
CA GLU A 32 13.75 3.04 -27.53
C GLU A 32 13.77 4.41 -28.20
N ALA A 33 13.28 5.46 -27.52
CA ALA A 33 13.22 6.80 -28.06
C ALA A 33 14.62 7.39 -28.38
N VAL A 34 15.62 7.12 -27.54
CA VAL A 34 17.00 7.58 -27.77
C VAL A 34 17.67 6.82 -28.93
N LEU A 35 17.45 5.51 -29.03
CA LEU A 35 18.05 4.68 -30.09
C LEU A 35 17.48 5.01 -31.47
N VAL A 36 16.20 5.38 -31.54
CA VAL A 36 15.52 5.75 -32.79
C VAL A 36 15.92 7.16 -33.23
N GLU A 37 15.76 8.16 -32.36
CA GLU A 37 15.96 9.57 -32.76
C GLU A 37 17.43 10.01 -32.74
N GLN A 38 18.29 9.29 -32.00
CA GLN A 38 19.74 9.58 -31.86
C GLN A 38 20.03 11.07 -31.65
N PRO A 39 19.43 11.71 -30.64
CA PRO A 39 19.56 13.14 -30.42
C PRO A 39 21.01 13.53 -30.12
N HIS A 40 21.43 14.69 -30.61
CA HIS A 40 22.74 15.27 -30.28
C HIS A 40 22.89 15.51 -28.76
N ASP A 41 21.80 15.87 -28.07
CA ASP A 41 21.75 15.96 -26.61
C ASP A 41 20.76 14.92 -26.03
N PRO A 42 21.23 13.72 -25.67
CA PRO A 42 20.36 12.66 -25.17
C PRO A 42 19.79 12.96 -23.78
N LEU A 43 20.45 13.77 -22.95
CA LEU A 43 19.95 14.06 -21.61
C LEU A 43 18.75 15.01 -21.66
N GLU A 44 18.86 16.10 -22.42
CA GLU A 44 17.74 17.03 -22.58
C GLU A 44 16.56 16.38 -23.30
N TYR A 45 16.86 15.53 -24.29
CA TYR A 45 15.85 14.72 -24.97
C TYR A 45 15.10 13.79 -24.02
N LEU A 46 15.83 13.08 -23.14
CA LEU A 46 15.23 12.20 -22.13
C LEU A 46 14.39 12.97 -21.11
N ILE A 47 14.82 14.16 -20.68
CA ILE A 47 14.02 15.04 -19.80
C ILE A 47 12.69 15.37 -20.48
N ASN A 48 12.72 15.69 -21.77
CA ASN A 48 11.51 15.99 -22.53
C ASN A 48 10.58 14.76 -22.64
N ILE A 49 11.14 13.57 -22.92
CA ILE A 49 10.40 12.31 -22.98
C ILE A 49 9.73 12.01 -21.63
N VAL A 50 10.45 12.12 -20.52
CA VAL A 50 9.89 11.87 -19.18
C VAL A 50 8.74 12.82 -18.84
N ARG A 51 8.80 14.07 -19.33
CA ARG A 51 7.77 15.10 -19.05
C ARG A 51 6.55 14.99 -19.94
N HIS A 52 6.71 14.56 -21.20
CA HIS A 52 5.69 14.75 -22.22
C HIS A 52 5.30 13.48 -23.00
N ASP A 53 6.04 12.37 -22.89
CA ASP A 53 5.67 11.13 -23.59
C ASP A 53 4.38 10.53 -22.97
N PRO A 54 3.29 10.37 -23.75
CA PRO A 54 2.03 9.84 -23.25
C PRO A 54 2.12 8.43 -22.67
N ARG A 55 3.09 7.61 -23.13
CA ARG A 55 3.34 6.25 -22.63
C ARG A 55 3.92 6.32 -21.23
N ILE A 56 4.85 7.25 -20.98
CA ILE A 56 5.41 7.49 -19.65
C ILE A 56 4.33 8.01 -18.70
N ASP A 57 3.48 8.95 -19.13
CA ASP A 57 2.35 9.42 -18.33
C ASP A 57 1.33 8.31 -18.03
N ALA A 58 1.07 7.41 -18.98
CA ALA A 58 0.23 6.24 -18.74
C ALA A 58 0.84 5.28 -17.70
N LEU A 59 2.15 5.00 -17.80
CA LEU A 59 2.88 4.18 -16.83
C LEU A 59 2.93 4.83 -15.45
N ASP A 60 3.14 6.15 -15.36
CA ASP A 60 3.11 6.87 -14.08
C ASP A 60 1.72 6.82 -13.45
N ARG A 61 0.66 7.06 -14.23
CA ARG A 61 -0.73 6.90 -13.75
C ARG A 61 -1.01 5.48 -13.29
N ALA A 62 -0.62 4.46 -14.06
CA ALA A 62 -0.76 3.06 -13.68
C ALA A 62 0.03 2.73 -12.41
N SER A 63 1.24 3.28 -12.26
CA SER A 63 2.05 3.11 -11.04
C SER A 63 1.34 3.71 -9.83
N ARG A 64 0.70 4.87 -9.97
CA ARG A 64 -0.08 5.51 -8.91
C ARG A 64 -1.33 4.70 -8.55
N TYR A 65 -1.96 4.04 -9.52
CA TYR A 65 -3.06 3.10 -9.29
C TYR A 65 -2.60 1.82 -8.58
N ASN A 66 -1.46 1.25 -8.96
CA ASN A 66 -0.87 0.07 -8.30
C ASN A 66 -0.37 0.39 -6.89
N ARG A 67 0.19 1.58 -6.69
CA ARG A 67 0.57 2.14 -5.39
C ARG A 67 -0.61 2.75 -4.63
N MET A 68 -1.83 2.52 -5.11
CA MET A 68 -3.10 3.15 -4.76
C MET A 68 -3.00 4.04 -3.52
N ASP A 69 -2.97 5.36 -3.72
CA ASP A 69 -2.62 6.36 -2.70
C ASP A 69 -3.42 6.21 -1.39
N LEU A 70 -2.91 5.38 -0.47
CA LEU A 70 -3.44 5.17 0.87
C LEU A 70 -3.24 6.42 1.76
N ARG A 71 -2.75 7.55 1.25
CA ARG A 71 -2.78 8.82 2.00
C ARG A 71 -4.18 9.40 2.03
N ARG A 72 -4.99 9.18 0.98
CA ARG A 72 -6.35 9.73 0.87
C ARG A 72 -7.36 8.85 1.59
N VAL A 73 -8.20 9.46 2.43
CA VAL A 73 -9.28 8.78 3.16
C VAL A 73 -10.26 8.11 2.19
N ALA A 74 -10.59 8.75 1.06
CA ALA A 74 -11.48 8.20 0.05
C ALA A 74 -10.97 6.87 -0.53
N THR A 75 -9.66 6.76 -0.78
CA THR A 75 -9.02 5.54 -1.30
C THR A 75 -9.07 4.41 -0.28
N LYS A 76 -8.74 4.71 1.00
CA LYS A 76 -8.85 3.74 2.10
C LYS A 76 -10.29 3.23 2.23
N ALA A 77 -11.26 4.14 2.21
CA ALA A 77 -12.68 3.80 2.30
C ALA A 77 -13.12 2.90 1.14
N LYS A 78 -12.70 3.20 -0.10
CA LYS A 78 -13.01 2.37 -1.28
C LYS A 78 -12.56 0.91 -1.09
N HIS A 79 -11.34 0.69 -0.60
CA HIS A 79 -10.84 -0.67 -0.34
C HIS A 79 -11.56 -1.36 0.81
N LEU A 80 -11.81 -0.65 1.90
CA LEU A 80 -12.54 -1.19 3.04
C LEU A 80 -13.96 -1.62 2.64
N ARG A 81 -14.65 -0.80 1.85
CA ARG A 81 -15.94 -1.18 1.26
C ARG A 81 -15.81 -2.42 0.38
N ALA A 82 -14.81 -2.47 -0.50
CA ALA A 82 -14.61 -3.62 -1.36
C ALA A 82 -14.35 -4.92 -0.56
N ILE A 83 -13.58 -4.86 0.54
CA ILE A 83 -13.40 -6.01 1.44
C ILE A 83 -14.73 -6.39 2.10
N TYR A 84 -15.48 -5.41 2.60
CA TYR A 84 -16.76 -5.66 3.25
C TYR A 84 -17.78 -6.27 2.27
N THR A 85 -18.04 -5.64 1.13
CA THR A 85 -19.03 -6.10 0.16
C THR A 85 -18.66 -7.45 -0.48
N HIS A 86 -17.41 -7.62 -0.90
CA HIS A 86 -17.04 -8.80 -1.70
C HIS A 86 -16.52 -9.98 -0.89
N GLU A 87 -16.09 -9.78 0.36
CA GLU A 87 -15.53 -10.87 1.17
C GLU A 87 -16.35 -11.13 2.44
N VAL A 88 -16.90 -10.08 3.06
CA VAL A 88 -17.66 -10.20 4.32
C VAL A 88 -19.13 -10.50 4.04
N VAL A 89 -19.82 -9.65 3.27
CA VAL A 89 -21.24 -9.82 2.92
C VAL A 89 -21.46 -11.03 2.01
N ALA A 90 -20.54 -11.29 1.07
CA ALA A 90 -20.62 -12.43 0.17
C ALA A 90 -20.67 -13.79 0.90
N LYS A 91 -20.20 -13.87 2.15
CA LYS A 91 -20.25 -15.09 2.97
C LYS A 91 -21.55 -15.27 3.77
N GLN A 92 -22.32 -14.20 4.01
CA GLN A 92 -23.52 -14.25 4.85
C GLN A 92 -24.82 -13.83 4.15
N GLY A 93 -24.75 -13.16 2.99
CA GLY A 93 -25.93 -12.77 2.21
C GLY A 93 -26.82 -11.70 2.85
N GLY A 94 -26.36 -11.02 3.90
CA GLY A 94 -27.12 -10.03 4.67
C GLY A 94 -26.36 -8.73 4.96
N ALA A 95 -27.09 -7.67 5.30
CA ALA A 95 -26.52 -6.34 5.58
C ALA A 95 -25.89 -6.21 6.98
N ASP A 96 -26.31 -7.05 7.93
CA ASP A 96 -25.77 -7.14 9.28
C ASP A 96 -24.94 -8.41 9.42
N VAL A 97 -23.62 -8.23 9.53
CA VAL A 97 -22.70 -9.36 9.57
C VAL A 97 -22.19 -9.59 10.99
N ALA A 98 -22.19 -10.85 11.44
CA ALA A 98 -21.67 -11.18 12.76
C ALA A 98 -20.19 -10.79 12.90
N LYS A 99 -19.83 -10.20 14.05
CA LYS A 99 -18.45 -9.77 14.35
C LYS A 99 -17.41 -10.86 14.07
N ASP A 100 -17.68 -12.10 14.45
CA ASP A 100 -16.74 -13.22 14.26
C ASP A 100 -16.48 -13.50 12.78
N VAL A 101 -17.49 -13.38 11.92
CA VAL A 101 -17.36 -13.52 10.47
C VAL A 101 -16.49 -12.42 9.87
N VAL A 102 -16.60 -11.19 10.40
CA VAL A 102 -15.72 -10.07 10.00
C VAL A 102 -14.26 -10.39 10.36
N VAL A 103 -14.02 -10.87 11.59
CA VAL A 103 -12.67 -11.21 12.07
C VAL A 103 -12.06 -12.36 11.26
N GLU A 104 -12.80 -13.45 11.07
CA GLU A 104 -12.37 -14.60 10.26
C GLU A 104 -12.07 -14.19 8.82
N THR A 105 -12.90 -13.33 8.24
CA THR A 105 -12.71 -12.85 6.88
C THR A 105 -11.49 -11.93 6.79
N LEU A 106 -11.29 -11.01 7.72
CA LEU A 106 -10.07 -10.19 7.77
C LEU A 106 -8.81 -11.05 7.94
N LEU A 107 -8.87 -12.09 8.78
CA LEU A 107 -7.76 -13.04 8.95
C LEU A 107 -7.46 -13.76 7.64
N ALA A 108 -8.47 -14.22 6.91
CA ALA A 108 -8.31 -14.94 5.65
C ALA A 108 -8.08 -14.03 4.41
N SER A 109 -8.37 -12.74 4.51
CA SER A 109 -8.39 -11.82 3.37
C SER A 109 -6.99 -11.57 2.82
N LYS A 110 -6.73 -12.10 1.62
CA LYS A 110 -5.52 -11.79 0.85
C LYS A 110 -5.48 -10.30 0.48
N ARG A 111 -6.63 -9.75 0.07
CA ARG A 111 -6.78 -8.34 -0.31
C ARG A 111 -6.45 -7.40 0.85
N ALA A 112 -6.91 -7.70 2.06
CA ALA A 112 -6.59 -6.87 3.23
C ALA A 112 -5.08 -6.87 3.53
N ARG A 113 -4.38 -8.00 3.36
CA ARG A 113 -2.93 -8.10 3.54
C ARG A 113 -2.15 -7.37 2.44
N GLU A 114 -2.60 -7.45 1.19
CA GLU A 114 -1.98 -6.77 0.05
C GLU A 114 -2.18 -5.25 0.11
N VAL A 115 -3.40 -4.80 0.43
CA VAL A 115 -3.74 -3.37 0.48
C VAL A 115 -3.27 -2.70 1.77
N PHE A 116 -3.32 -3.39 2.92
CA PHE A 116 -2.97 -2.81 4.22
C PHE A 116 -1.87 -3.61 4.96
N PRO A 117 -0.70 -3.87 4.35
CA PRO A 117 0.30 -4.80 4.90
C PRO A 117 0.82 -4.39 6.29
N ARG A 118 0.90 -3.08 6.56
CA ARG A 118 1.39 -2.55 7.84
C ARG A 118 0.33 -2.50 8.94
N HIS A 119 -0.95 -2.49 8.59
CA HIS A 119 -2.06 -2.29 9.51
C HIS A 119 -2.99 -3.50 9.58
N HIS A 120 -2.72 -4.58 8.84
CA HIS A 120 -3.57 -5.77 8.79
C HIS A 120 -3.81 -6.37 10.18
N SER A 121 -2.75 -6.55 10.98
CA SER A 121 -2.88 -7.05 12.36
C SER A 121 -3.67 -6.10 13.27
N GLU A 122 -3.48 -4.78 13.10
CA GLU A 122 -4.18 -3.76 13.88
C GLU A 122 -5.66 -3.70 13.52
N LEU A 123 -6.01 -3.91 12.25
CA LEU A 123 -7.39 -4.06 11.80
C LEU A 123 -8.03 -5.29 12.47
N VAL A 124 -7.39 -6.45 12.41
CA VAL A 124 -7.92 -7.67 13.06
C VAL A 124 -8.11 -7.46 14.56
N GLN A 125 -7.12 -6.91 15.27
CA GLN A 125 -7.21 -6.64 16.70
C GLN A 125 -8.32 -5.65 17.05
N ALA A 126 -8.49 -4.59 16.24
CA ALA A 126 -9.57 -3.64 16.43
C ALA A 126 -10.93 -4.34 16.35
N PHE A 127 -11.10 -5.27 15.40
CA PHE A 127 -12.31 -6.06 15.24
C PHE A 127 -12.51 -7.17 16.28
N GLN A 128 -11.47 -7.55 17.03
CA GLN A 128 -11.57 -8.48 18.16
C GLN A 128 -11.99 -7.77 19.47
N ALA A 129 -11.76 -6.47 19.59
CA ALA A 129 -12.05 -5.71 20.82
C ALA A 129 -13.51 -5.81 21.28
N LYS A 130 -13.72 -5.78 22.60
CA LYS A 130 -15.06 -5.92 23.23
C LYS A 130 -16.02 -4.77 22.91
N GLU A 131 -15.51 -3.64 22.46
CA GLU A 131 -16.27 -2.42 22.17
C GLU A 131 -17.05 -2.46 20.83
N ILE A 132 -16.93 -3.55 20.07
CA ILE A 132 -17.60 -3.67 18.77
C ILE A 132 -18.96 -4.36 18.94
N PRO A 133 -20.02 -3.82 18.32
CA PRO A 133 -21.34 -4.45 18.37
C PRO A 133 -21.31 -5.88 17.82
N VAL A 134 -22.24 -6.71 18.28
CA VAL A 134 -22.36 -8.12 17.86
C VAL A 134 -22.57 -8.24 16.34
N THR A 135 -23.27 -7.27 15.75
CA THR A 135 -23.46 -7.12 14.31
C THR A 135 -22.72 -5.90 13.78
N VAL A 136 -22.04 -6.07 12.64
CA VAL A 136 -21.20 -5.05 12.01
C VAL A 136 -21.78 -4.73 10.64
N THR A 137 -22.24 -3.49 10.46
CA THR A 137 -22.65 -2.92 9.17
C THR A 137 -21.43 -2.40 8.39
N GLU A 138 -21.60 -2.11 7.10
CA GLU A 138 -20.56 -1.49 6.27
C GLU A 138 -20.05 -0.19 6.89
N SER A 139 -20.98 0.66 7.37
CA SER A 139 -20.64 1.95 7.98
C SER A 139 -19.78 1.77 9.22
N THR A 140 -20.16 0.85 10.11
CA THR A 140 -19.40 0.53 11.33
C THR A 140 -18.02 -0.04 10.98
N PHE A 141 -17.96 -0.95 10.00
CA PHE A 141 -16.72 -1.54 9.52
C PHE A 141 -15.76 -0.47 8.98
N VAL A 142 -16.21 0.33 8.03
CA VAL A 142 -15.38 1.35 7.37
C VAL A 142 -14.92 2.39 8.39
N THR A 143 -15.81 2.85 9.27
CA THR A 143 -15.49 3.88 10.27
C THR A 143 -14.42 3.40 11.25
N LYS A 144 -14.59 2.19 11.81
CA LYS A 144 -13.62 1.64 12.77
C LYS A 144 -12.27 1.34 12.10
N ALA A 145 -12.30 0.76 10.90
CA ALA A 145 -11.08 0.47 10.15
C ALA A 145 -10.34 1.76 9.75
N LEU A 146 -11.06 2.82 9.33
CA LEU A 146 -10.44 4.11 9.04
C LEU A 146 -9.79 4.72 10.28
N ALA A 147 -10.41 4.62 11.46
CA ALA A 147 -9.84 5.10 12.71
C ALA A 147 -8.48 4.42 13.01
N VAL A 148 -8.38 3.11 12.79
CA VAL A 148 -7.12 2.35 12.90
C VAL A 148 -6.10 2.86 11.88
N LEU A 149 -6.50 3.00 10.61
CA LEU A 149 -5.62 3.45 9.52
C LEU A 149 -5.22 4.94 9.62
N SER A 150 -5.86 5.72 10.49
CA SER A 150 -5.50 7.10 10.82
C SER A 150 -4.74 7.22 12.14
N SER A 151 -4.77 6.20 12.98
CA SER A 151 -4.15 6.20 14.31
C SER A 151 -2.63 6.23 14.17
N THR A 152 -2.06 7.39 14.46
CA THR A 152 -0.62 7.66 14.43
C THR A 152 0.14 7.07 15.63
N LYS A 153 -0.36 5.99 16.25
CA LYS A 153 0.22 5.43 17.48
C LYS A 153 1.64 4.87 17.30
N ARG A 154 2.12 4.67 16.06
CA ARG A 154 3.49 4.19 15.77
C ARG A 154 4.53 5.26 15.47
N LEU A 155 4.24 6.57 15.53
CA LEU A 155 5.33 7.55 15.37
C LEU A 155 6.13 7.82 16.65
N HIS A 156 5.63 7.44 17.83
CA HIS A 156 6.34 7.69 19.10
C HIS A 156 7.30 6.58 19.53
N MET A 157 7.11 5.32 19.11
CA MET A 157 7.95 4.23 19.59
C MET A 157 9.25 4.05 18.79
N TYR A 158 9.30 4.48 17.52
CA TYR A 158 10.53 4.43 16.72
C TYR A 158 11.43 5.66 16.90
N PHE A 159 10.89 6.81 17.35
CA PHE A 159 11.71 8.00 17.63
C PHE A 159 12.50 7.90 18.95
N LEU A 160 12.04 7.09 19.90
CA LEU A 160 12.73 6.88 21.18
C LEU A 160 13.93 5.94 21.07
N ILE A 161 13.94 5.02 20.10
CA ILE A 161 15.09 4.10 19.91
C ILE A 161 16.24 4.81 19.17
N SER A 162 15.97 5.87 18.39
CA SER A 162 17.03 6.64 17.71
C SER A 162 17.68 7.74 18.56
N ARG A 163 17.18 8.05 19.77
CA ARG A 163 17.80 9.07 20.65
C ARG A 163 18.72 8.52 21.74
N VAL A 164 18.78 7.21 21.96
CA VAL A 164 19.67 6.61 22.97
C VAL A 164 21.07 6.27 22.40
N ALA A 165 21.27 6.35 21.09
CA ALA A 165 22.54 6.01 20.44
C ALA A 165 23.43 7.23 20.07
N ILE A 166 23.07 8.45 20.47
CA ILE A 166 23.88 9.66 20.19
C ILE A 166 23.98 10.49 21.47
N CYS A 167 24.70 9.97 22.47
CA CYS A 167 25.30 10.74 23.56
C CYS A 167 26.37 9.87 24.26
N SER A 168 27.43 9.58 23.52
CA SER A 168 28.73 9.17 24.06
C SER A 168 29.80 9.87 23.24
N CYS A 169 30.04 11.14 23.54
CA CYS A 169 31.25 11.92 23.32
C CYS A 169 31.13 13.16 24.21
#